data_AF-A0A7X8VWR2-F1
#
_entry.id   AF-A0A7X8VWR2-F1
#
_cell.length_a   1.000
_cell.length_b   1.000
_cell.length_c   1.000
_cell.angle_alpha   90.00
_cell.angle_beta   90.00
_cell.angle_gamma   90.00
#
_symmetry.space_group_name_H-M   'P 1'
#
loop_
_entity.id
_entity.type
_entity.pdbx_description
1 polymer ?
#
loop_
_entity_poly.entity_id
_entity_poly.type
_entity_poly.pdbx_seq_one_letter_code
_entity_poly.pdbx_strand_id
1 'polypeptide(L)'
;MMPNRLFRAAGLSVLAFFAIGLTELKADDEMFDMNSIIVDSQLYIWNRVSDLLDIIRGGIAGGPGIGAEIAITEYAQLGAYANHERGVTFPHFVIPFWLVDYYERNEPIFVNHEGKYATAAFGPWRVENTQEIAAIPRHFPRDKWDIRAQLDAALLHAYIAIRPTEFLDFLAGFVGWDPSADDQHLDYVATRLPADQFGRGFCNILFGIFEIPVNILRVTAAEGDLPGLSKGLGLGVWRFFCREVVGVVELVAFPFGWQPIIEPDYIFPINQNVSWRVRRPAFHKQY
;
A
#
# COMPACT_ATOMS: atom_id res chain seq x y z
N MET A 1 31.76 -10.48 -19.78
CA MET A 1 30.34 -10.43 -19.34
C MET A 1 30.07 -9.09 -18.64
N MET A 2 29.65 -8.07 -19.38
CA MET A 2 29.04 -6.84 -18.83
C MET A 2 28.08 -6.22 -19.87
N PRO A 3 26.81 -6.66 -19.96
CA PRO A 3 25.77 -5.92 -20.68
C PRO A 3 24.64 -5.39 -19.78
N ASN A 4 24.63 -5.68 -18.47
CA ASN A 4 23.46 -5.40 -17.62
C ASN A 4 23.32 -3.94 -17.15
N ARG A 5 24.37 -3.11 -17.20
CA ARG A 5 24.29 -1.72 -16.72
C ARG A 5 23.72 -0.77 -17.77
N LEU A 6 24.01 -1.00 -19.05
CA LEU A 6 23.56 -0.14 -20.15
C LEU A 6 22.07 -0.33 -20.45
N PHE A 7 21.58 -1.57 -20.38
CA PHE A 7 20.14 -1.87 -20.53
C PHE A 7 19.30 -1.31 -19.37
N ARG A 8 19.81 -1.33 -18.14
CA ARG A 8 19.13 -0.72 -16.98
C ARG A 8 19.05 0.81 -17.09
N ALA A 9 20.14 1.45 -17.53
CA ALA A 9 20.17 2.89 -17.75
C ALA A 9 19.27 3.31 -18.92
N ALA A 10 19.28 2.56 -20.03
CA ALA A 10 18.42 2.82 -21.18
C ALA A 10 16.93 2.62 -20.85
N GLY A 11 16.56 1.59 -20.09
CA GLY A 11 15.18 1.38 -19.64
C GLY A 11 14.67 2.53 -18.76
N LEU A 12 15.48 2.99 -17.80
CA LEU A 12 15.16 4.16 -16.97
C LEU A 12 15.08 5.46 -17.78
N SER A 13 15.92 5.61 -18.81
CA SER A 13 15.92 6.80 -19.67
C SER A 13 14.72 6.83 -20.60
N VAL A 14 14.27 5.68 -21.11
CA VAL A 14 13.06 5.56 -21.93
C VAL A 14 11.82 5.81 -21.08
N LEU A 15 11.76 5.26 -19.86
CA LEU A 15 10.69 5.57 -18.89
C LEU A 15 10.63 7.06 -18.56
N ALA A 16 11.78 7.71 -18.31
CA ALA A 16 11.83 9.15 -18.09
C ALA A 16 11.41 9.96 -19.32
N PHE A 17 11.75 9.50 -20.53
CA PHE A 17 11.38 10.16 -21.77
C PHE A 17 9.87 10.04 -22.08
N PHE A 18 9.24 8.90 -21.78
CA PHE A 18 7.79 8.74 -21.86
C PHE A 18 7.06 9.54 -20.78
N ALA A 19 7.58 9.56 -19.55
CA ALA A 19 7.03 10.37 -18.46
C ALA A 19 6.99 11.87 -18.81
N ILE A 20 8.06 12.39 -19.42
CA ILE A 20 8.15 13.80 -19.87
C ILE A 20 7.36 14.04 -21.16
N GLY A 21 7.24 13.04 -22.03
CA GLY A 21 6.54 13.16 -23.32
C GLY A 21 5.01 13.12 -23.23
N LEU A 22 4.47 12.51 -22.17
CA LEU A 22 3.02 12.39 -21.93
C LEU A 22 2.45 13.50 -21.04
N THR A 23 3.28 14.23 -20.28
CA THR A 23 2.84 15.47 -19.63
C THR A 23 2.47 16.47 -20.72
N GLU A 24 1.16 16.76 -20.88
CA GLU A 24 0.69 17.90 -21.66
C GLU A 24 1.34 19.16 -21.09
N LEU A 25 2.43 19.61 -21.70
CA LEU A 25 3.06 20.90 -21.42
C LEU A 25 2.08 22.01 -21.87
N LYS A 26 1.01 22.23 -21.10
CA LYS A 26 0.21 23.45 -21.18
C LYS A 26 1.07 24.56 -20.63
N ALA A 27 1.75 25.23 -21.55
CA ALA A 27 2.44 26.48 -21.30
C ALA A 27 1.39 27.59 -21.08
N ASP A 28 0.82 27.63 -19.88
CA ASP A 28 0.11 28.81 -19.37
C ASP A 28 0.89 29.36 -18.17
N ASP A 29 1.41 30.58 -18.37
CA ASP A 29 1.92 31.59 -17.44
C ASP A 29 3.24 31.38 -16.63
N GLU A 30 4.25 32.12 -17.11
CA GLU A 30 5.38 32.83 -16.45
C GLU A 30 6.37 32.16 -15.47
N MET A 31 6.20 30.93 -14.99
CA MET A 31 7.31 30.23 -14.30
C MET A 31 7.32 28.74 -14.62
N PHE A 32 8.44 28.26 -15.18
CA PHE A 32 8.74 26.84 -15.32
C PHE A 32 8.81 26.20 -13.93
N ASP A 33 7.72 25.61 -13.47
CA ASP A 33 7.70 24.90 -12.20
C ASP A 33 8.37 23.53 -12.35
N MET A 34 9.68 23.53 -12.17
CA MET A 34 10.47 22.30 -12.21
C MET A 34 10.00 21.28 -11.15
N ASN A 35 9.39 21.72 -10.05
CA ASN A 35 8.84 20.82 -9.04
C ASN A 35 7.62 20.07 -9.56
N SER A 36 6.69 20.73 -10.26
CA SER A 36 5.52 20.05 -10.83
C SER A 36 5.90 18.98 -11.85
N ILE A 37 6.84 19.26 -12.76
CA ILE A 37 7.34 18.29 -13.74
C ILE A 37 8.00 17.08 -13.06
N ILE A 38 8.81 17.32 -12.02
CA ILE A 38 9.45 16.26 -11.25
C ILE A 38 8.39 15.41 -10.55
N VAL A 39 7.39 16.04 -9.93
CA VAL A 39 6.30 15.34 -9.24
C VAL A 39 5.45 14.54 -10.22
N ASP A 40 5.05 15.12 -11.35
CA ASP A 40 4.30 14.42 -12.41
C ASP A 40 5.05 13.20 -12.94
N SER A 41 6.35 13.38 -13.22
CA SER A 41 7.19 12.27 -13.69
C SER A 41 7.31 11.17 -12.63
N GLN A 42 7.42 11.55 -11.35
CA GLN A 42 7.47 10.61 -10.24
C GLN A 42 6.14 9.88 -10.06
N LEU A 43 5.02 10.59 -10.10
CA LEU A 43 3.67 10.01 -10.01
C LEU A 43 3.40 9.07 -11.17
N TYR A 44 3.78 9.44 -12.39
CA TYR A 44 3.65 8.55 -13.54
C TYR A 44 4.39 7.23 -13.33
N ILE A 45 5.69 7.31 -12.99
CA ILE A 45 6.50 6.11 -12.69
C ILE A 45 5.85 5.31 -11.55
N TRP A 46 5.31 6.03 -10.57
CA TRP A 46 4.74 5.44 -9.40
C TRP A 46 3.44 4.70 -9.65
N ASN A 47 2.51 5.29 -10.40
CA ASN A 47 1.29 4.63 -10.84
C ASN A 47 1.62 3.30 -11.51
N ARG A 48 2.61 3.28 -12.41
CA ARG A 48 3.07 2.05 -13.06
C ARG A 48 3.63 1.02 -12.07
N VAL A 49 4.28 1.46 -11.00
CA VAL A 49 4.72 0.56 -9.92
C VAL A 49 3.52 0.04 -9.13
N SER A 50 2.54 0.89 -8.84
CA SER A 50 1.30 0.53 -8.14
C SER A 50 0.55 -0.56 -8.89
N ASP A 51 0.26 -0.37 -10.17
CA ASP A 51 -0.47 -1.36 -10.98
C ASP A 51 0.29 -2.68 -11.04
N LEU A 52 1.62 -2.62 -11.15
CA LEU A 52 2.47 -3.80 -11.17
C LEU A 52 2.35 -4.61 -9.87
N LEU A 53 2.25 -3.93 -8.72
CA LEU A 53 2.06 -4.58 -7.42
C LEU A 53 0.65 -5.16 -7.29
N ASP A 54 -0.34 -4.46 -7.83
CA ASP A 54 -1.74 -4.86 -7.82
C ASP A 54 -2.04 -6.09 -8.68
N ILE A 55 -1.18 -6.44 -9.64
CA ILE A 55 -1.31 -7.67 -10.42
C ILE A 55 -1.45 -8.91 -9.53
N ILE A 56 -0.73 -8.97 -8.39
CA ILE A 56 -0.68 -10.17 -7.55
C ILE A 56 -1.38 -9.92 -6.22
N ARG A 57 -2.54 -10.56 -6.05
CA ARG A 57 -3.31 -10.59 -4.81
C ARG A 57 -3.02 -11.86 -4.02
N GLY A 58 -3.04 -11.77 -2.70
CA GLY A 58 -2.83 -12.92 -1.82
C GLY A 58 -3.79 -12.96 -0.64
N GLY A 59 -3.94 -14.15 -0.07
CA GLY A 59 -4.77 -14.34 1.11
C GLY A 59 -4.35 -15.56 1.92
N ILE A 60 -4.66 -15.51 3.20
CA ILE A 60 -4.46 -16.61 4.14
C ILE A 60 -5.75 -16.80 4.96
N ALA A 61 -6.13 -18.05 5.17
CA ALA A 61 -7.22 -18.38 6.09
C ALA A 61 -6.83 -19.54 6.99
N GLY A 62 -7.53 -19.63 8.12
CA GLY A 62 -7.38 -20.71 9.08
C GLY A 62 -8.72 -21.35 9.40
N GLY A 63 -8.69 -22.66 9.62
CA GLY A 63 -9.87 -23.45 9.99
C GLY A 63 -9.88 -24.81 9.28
N PRO A 64 -10.75 -25.75 9.69
CA PRO A 64 -10.79 -27.08 9.10
C PRO A 64 -11.30 -27.03 7.66
N GLY A 65 -10.44 -27.41 6.72
CA GLY A 65 -10.78 -27.52 5.31
C GLY A 65 -9.86 -28.47 4.55
N ILE A 66 -10.34 -28.96 3.41
CA ILE A 66 -9.54 -29.78 2.51
C ILE A 66 -9.96 -29.54 1.07
N GLY A 67 -8.95 -29.37 0.21
CA GLY A 67 -9.12 -29.38 -1.22
C GLY A 67 -8.23 -28.37 -1.91
N ALA A 68 -8.48 -28.16 -3.19
CA ALA A 68 -7.76 -27.20 -3.98
C ALA A 68 -8.63 -26.70 -5.13
N GLU A 69 -8.33 -25.50 -5.60
CA GLU A 69 -8.92 -24.92 -6.80
C GLU A 69 -7.83 -24.27 -7.63
N ILE A 70 -7.80 -24.56 -8.92
CA ILE A 70 -7.04 -23.80 -9.90
C ILE A 70 -8.06 -23.27 -10.91
N ALA A 71 -8.02 -21.97 -11.16
CA ALA A 71 -8.85 -21.34 -12.17
C ALA A 71 -7.99 -20.39 -12.99
N ILE A 72 -8.15 -20.44 -14.32
CA ILE A 72 -7.54 -19.47 -15.23
C ILE A 72 -8.51 -18.32 -15.48
N THR A 73 -9.81 -18.62 -15.48
CA THR A 73 -10.93 -17.66 -15.62
C THR A 73 -12.18 -18.24 -14.97
N GLU A 74 -13.31 -17.52 -15.04
CA GLU A 74 -14.63 -18.08 -14.68
C GLU A 74 -15.05 -19.30 -15.52
N TYR A 75 -14.50 -19.44 -16.74
CA TYR A 75 -14.87 -20.49 -17.69
C TYR A 75 -13.95 -21.72 -17.64
N ALA A 76 -12.77 -21.58 -17.06
CA ALA A 76 -11.76 -22.62 -17.00
C ALA A 76 -11.30 -22.82 -15.55
N GLN A 77 -12.11 -23.55 -14.79
CA GLN A 77 -11.86 -23.87 -13.38
C GLN A 77 -11.74 -25.38 -13.19
N LEU A 78 -10.89 -25.80 -12.27
CA LEU A 78 -10.85 -27.16 -11.77
C LEU A 78 -10.59 -27.10 -10.27
N GLY A 79 -11.57 -27.52 -9.49
CA GLY A 79 -11.39 -27.57 -8.06
C GLY A 79 -12.51 -28.27 -7.32
N ALA A 80 -12.15 -28.82 -6.18
CA ALA A 80 -13.10 -29.35 -5.21
C ALA A 80 -12.53 -29.13 -3.82
N TYR A 81 -13.31 -28.52 -2.94
CA TYR A 81 -12.90 -28.26 -1.58
C TYR A 81 -14.09 -28.05 -0.67
N ALA A 82 -13.90 -28.33 0.61
CA ALA A 82 -14.89 -28.15 1.66
C ALA A 82 -14.21 -27.56 2.88
N ASN A 83 -14.65 -26.36 3.25
CA ASN A 83 -13.94 -25.52 4.21
C ASN A 83 -14.90 -24.98 5.27
N HIS A 84 -14.34 -24.82 6.46
CA HIS A 84 -14.84 -23.93 7.50
C HIS A 84 -13.69 -23.01 7.85
N GLU A 85 -13.67 -21.82 7.25
CA GLU A 85 -12.51 -20.94 7.30
C GLU A 85 -12.85 -19.57 7.87
N ARG A 86 -11.83 -18.97 8.48
CA ARG A 86 -11.77 -17.54 8.81
C ARG A 86 -10.42 -17.02 8.34
N GLY A 87 -10.45 -16.03 7.47
CA GLY A 87 -9.24 -15.55 6.80
C GLY A 87 -9.27 -14.09 6.43
N VAL A 88 -8.15 -13.67 5.87
CA VAL A 88 -7.90 -12.32 5.38
C VAL A 88 -7.34 -12.40 3.97
N THR A 89 -7.83 -11.53 3.11
CA THR A 89 -7.21 -11.25 1.81
C THR A 89 -6.58 -9.87 1.90
N PHE A 90 -5.39 -9.72 1.34
CA PHE A 90 -4.67 -8.46 1.24
C PHE A 90 -4.52 -8.08 -0.25
N PRO A 91 -4.54 -6.78 -0.59
CA PRO A 91 -4.61 -6.30 -1.97
C PRO A 91 -3.39 -6.74 -2.78
N HIS A 92 -2.19 -6.64 -2.20
CA HIS A 92 -0.92 -7.07 -2.78
C HIS A 92 0.10 -7.43 -1.69
N PHE A 93 1.30 -7.93 -2.04
CA PHE A 93 2.28 -8.45 -1.07
C PHE A 93 3.23 -7.40 -0.44
N VAL A 94 3.04 -6.12 -0.71
CA VAL A 94 3.95 -5.05 -0.26
C VAL A 94 3.34 -4.25 0.88
N ILE A 95 3.56 -4.72 2.11
CA ILE A 95 2.93 -4.22 3.34
C ILE A 95 2.84 -2.69 3.46
N PRO A 96 3.90 -1.90 3.17
CA PRO A 96 3.81 -0.46 3.32
C PRO A 96 2.76 0.23 2.44
N PHE A 97 2.42 -0.31 1.26
CA PHE A 97 1.42 0.32 0.38
C PHE A 97 -0.02 -0.05 0.68
N TRP A 98 -0.27 -1.01 1.57
CA TRP A 98 -1.63 -1.24 2.06
C TRP A 98 -2.28 0.02 2.64
N LEU A 99 -1.46 0.92 3.20
CA LEU A 99 -1.93 2.20 3.70
C LEU A 99 -2.32 3.16 2.56
N VAL A 100 -1.66 3.08 1.41
CA VAL A 100 -2.05 3.84 0.21
C VAL A 100 -3.46 3.41 -0.19
N ASP A 101 -3.68 2.13 -0.45
CA ASP A 101 -5.00 1.58 -0.82
C ASP A 101 -6.08 1.97 0.19
N TYR A 102 -5.76 1.88 1.48
CA TYR A 102 -6.69 2.19 2.56
C TYR A 102 -7.13 3.64 2.60
N TYR A 103 -6.19 4.57 2.47
CA TYR A 103 -6.52 5.97 2.58
C TYR A 103 -6.93 6.61 1.26
N GLU A 104 -6.51 6.05 0.12
CA GLU A 104 -6.81 6.55 -1.22
C GLU A 104 -8.08 5.94 -1.78
N ARG A 105 -8.11 4.60 -1.93
CA ARG A 105 -9.23 3.88 -2.54
C ARG A 105 -10.38 3.67 -1.55
N ASN A 106 -10.18 4.04 -0.28
CA ASN A 106 -11.08 3.74 0.84
C ASN A 106 -11.39 2.23 0.92
N GLU A 107 -10.43 1.42 0.48
CA GLU A 107 -10.54 -0.03 0.48
C GLU A 107 -9.98 -0.59 1.79
N PRO A 108 -10.61 -1.62 2.38
CA PRO A 108 -10.06 -2.21 3.59
C PRO A 108 -8.73 -2.91 3.28
N ILE A 109 -7.69 -2.60 4.06
CA ILE A 109 -6.37 -3.29 4.02
C ILE A 109 -6.53 -4.82 4.02
N PHE A 110 -7.50 -5.27 4.81
CA PHE A 110 -7.85 -6.68 4.94
C PHE A 110 -9.33 -6.89 4.63
N VAL A 111 -9.60 -7.64 3.57
CA VAL A 111 -10.92 -8.19 3.33
C VAL A 111 -11.05 -9.47 4.15
N ASN A 112 -11.68 -9.33 5.31
CA ASN A 112 -12.00 -10.47 6.16
C ASN A 112 -13.05 -11.34 5.47
N HIS A 113 -12.86 -12.66 5.54
CA HIS A 113 -13.87 -13.62 5.12
C HIS A 113 -14.04 -14.72 6.15
N GLU A 114 -15.26 -15.20 6.31
CA GLU A 114 -15.61 -16.26 7.24
C GLU A 114 -16.80 -17.06 6.71
N GLY A 115 -16.71 -18.39 6.73
CA GLY A 115 -17.82 -19.21 6.31
C GLY A 115 -17.56 -20.72 6.29
N LYS A 116 -18.67 -21.46 6.24
CA LYS A 116 -18.72 -22.89 5.97
C LYS A 116 -19.30 -23.14 4.59
N TYR A 117 -18.53 -23.73 3.70
CA TYR A 117 -18.98 -23.97 2.35
C TYR A 117 -18.22 -25.13 1.70
N ALA A 118 -18.85 -25.76 0.72
CA ALA A 118 -18.23 -26.77 -0.12
C ALA A 118 -18.46 -26.42 -1.58
N THR A 119 -17.40 -26.45 -2.37
CA THR A 119 -17.42 -26.10 -3.79
C THR A 119 -16.93 -27.27 -4.61
N ALA A 120 -17.62 -27.54 -5.71
CA ALA A 120 -17.06 -28.28 -6.84
C ALA A 120 -17.15 -27.40 -8.11
N ALA A 121 -16.06 -27.31 -8.85
CA ALA A 121 -15.94 -26.50 -10.06
C ALA A 121 -15.22 -27.27 -11.17
N PHE A 122 -15.80 -27.25 -12.38
CA PHE A 122 -15.23 -27.84 -13.59
C PHE A 122 -15.64 -27.03 -14.83
N GLY A 123 -14.66 -26.41 -15.48
CA GLY A 123 -14.91 -25.47 -16.58
C GLY A 123 -15.82 -24.33 -16.12
N PRO A 124 -16.93 -24.04 -16.83
CA PRO A 124 -17.91 -23.02 -16.44
C PRO A 124 -18.90 -23.53 -15.38
N TRP A 125 -18.92 -24.83 -15.09
CA TRP A 125 -19.82 -25.39 -14.09
C TRP A 125 -19.25 -25.20 -12.68
N ARG A 126 -20.05 -24.61 -11.79
CA ARG A 126 -19.71 -24.41 -10.38
C ARG A 126 -20.94 -24.65 -9.53
N VAL A 127 -20.79 -25.47 -8.49
CA VAL A 127 -21.81 -25.69 -7.47
C VAL A 127 -21.20 -25.43 -6.11
N GLU A 128 -21.86 -24.59 -5.33
CA GLU A 128 -21.43 -24.20 -4.00
C GLU A 128 -22.57 -24.47 -3.01
N ASN A 129 -22.31 -25.29 -1.99
CA ASN A 129 -23.25 -25.53 -0.91
C ASN A 129 -22.93 -24.57 0.24
N THR A 130 -23.90 -23.72 0.57
CA THR A 130 -23.79 -22.73 1.64
C THR A 130 -24.91 -22.91 2.65
N GLN A 131 -24.57 -22.95 3.94
CA GLN A 131 -25.55 -23.25 5.01
C GLN A 131 -26.22 -22.01 5.63
N GLU A 132 -25.77 -20.78 5.34
CA GLU A 132 -26.31 -19.55 5.95
C GLU A 132 -26.39 -18.36 4.96
N ILE A 133 -26.91 -17.20 5.38
CA ILE A 133 -26.80 -15.88 4.72
C ILE A 133 -25.93 -15.00 5.64
N ALA A 134 -24.80 -14.49 5.16
CA ALA A 134 -23.78 -13.83 5.98
C ALA A 134 -23.54 -12.42 5.45
N ALA A 135 -23.35 -11.46 6.35
CA ALA A 135 -23.03 -10.07 6.02
C ALA A 135 -21.56 -9.85 5.59
N ILE A 136 -20.72 -10.88 5.77
CA ILE A 136 -19.28 -10.86 5.49
C ILE A 136 -19.01 -11.79 4.29
N PRO A 137 -18.05 -11.45 3.40
CA PRO A 137 -17.59 -12.36 2.35
C PRO A 137 -17.20 -13.72 2.92
N ARG A 138 -17.42 -14.81 2.18
CA ARG A 138 -17.17 -16.17 2.68
C ARG A 138 -15.91 -16.81 2.15
N HIS A 139 -15.46 -16.32 1.01
CA HIS A 139 -14.37 -16.88 0.23
C HIS A 139 -13.41 -15.75 -0.12
N PHE A 140 -12.20 -16.15 -0.52
CA PHE A 140 -11.28 -15.25 -1.20
C PHE A 140 -11.97 -14.55 -2.40
N PRO A 141 -11.69 -13.26 -2.66
CA PRO A 141 -12.26 -12.50 -3.78
C PRO A 141 -12.06 -13.21 -5.12
N ARG A 142 -13.00 -13.07 -6.05
CA ARG A 142 -12.96 -13.76 -7.35
C ARG A 142 -13.46 -12.85 -8.46
N ASP A 143 -12.56 -12.43 -9.35
CA ASP A 143 -12.95 -11.70 -10.55
C ASP A 143 -12.99 -12.64 -11.78
N LYS A 144 -13.71 -12.22 -12.82
CA LYS A 144 -14.04 -13.08 -13.99
C LYS A 144 -12.82 -13.56 -14.75
N TRP A 145 -11.78 -12.74 -14.77
CA TRP A 145 -10.56 -12.94 -15.53
C TRP A 145 -9.37 -13.37 -14.67
N ASP A 146 -9.58 -13.59 -13.36
CA ASP A 146 -8.49 -13.94 -12.45
C ASP A 146 -7.92 -15.32 -12.74
N ILE A 147 -6.59 -15.37 -12.80
CA ILE A 147 -5.85 -16.62 -12.72
C ILE A 147 -5.55 -16.86 -11.25
N ARG A 148 -6.26 -17.80 -10.63
CA ARG A 148 -6.17 -18.07 -9.19
C ARG A 148 -5.78 -19.51 -8.88
N ALA A 149 -5.08 -19.65 -7.76
CA ALA A 149 -4.83 -20.93 -7.12
C ALA A 149 -5.17 -20.81 -5.64
N GLN A 150 -5.97 -21.76 -5.16
CA GLN A 150 -6.34 -21.93 -3.76
C GLN A 150 -5.95 -23.34 -3.31
N LEU A 151 -5.34 -23.43 -2.13
CA LEU A 151 -4.99 -24.68 -1.49
C LEU A 151 -5.48 -24.66 -0.04
N ASP A 152 -6.33 -25.63 0.29
CA ASP A 152 -6.87 -25.81 1.62
C ASP A 152 -6.28 -27.10 2.22
N ALA A 153 -5.33 -26.92 3.14
CA ALA A 153 -4.55 -28.01 3.74
C ALA A 153 -4.82 -28.11 5.24
N ALA A 154 -5.91 -28.80 5.58
CA ALA A 154 -6.35 -29.08 6.95
C ALA A 154 -6.69 -27.82 7.76
N LEU A 155 -5.69 -27.13 8.33
CA LEU A 155 -5.90 -25.94 9.16
C LEU A 155 -5.41 -24.65 8.50
N LEU A 156 -4.63 -24.75 7.42
CA LEU A 156 -4.03 -23.63 6.72
C LEU A 156 -4.54 -23.58 5.29
N HIS A 157 -5.14 -22.47 4.92
CA HIS A 157 -5.63 -22.22 3.57
C HIS A 157 -4.83 -21.06 2.96
N ALA A 158 -4.34 -21.25 1.75
CA ALA A 158 -3.54 -20.27 1.04
C ALA A 158 -4.19 -19.93 -0.30
N TYR A 159 -4.19 -18.64 -0.62
CA TYR A 159 -4.78 -18.10 -1.84
C TYR A 159 -3.80 -17.17 -2.53
N ILE A 160 -3.69 -17.33 -3.85
CA ILE A 160 -3.00 -16.39 -4.72
C ILE A 160 -3.84 -16.19 -5.99
N ALA A 161 -3.92 -14.94 -6.44
CA ALA A 161 -4.51 -14.61 -7.72
C ALA A 161 -3.66 -13.60 -8.46
N ILE A 162 -3.61 -13.79 -9.77
CA ILE A 162 -3.07 -12.85 -10.74
C ILE A 162 -4.27 -12.22 -11.42
N ARG A 163 -4.34 -10.88 -11.42
CA ARG A 163 -5.38 -10.08 -12.07
C ARG A 163 -4.89 -9.62 -13.45
N PRO A 164 -5.32 -10.24 -14.56
CA PRO A 164 -4.87 -9.83 -15.89
C PRO A 164 -5.41 -8.46 -16.30
N THR A 165 -6.50 -8.00 -15.68
CA THR A 165 -7.03 -6.65 -15.88
C THR A 165 -6.03 -5.59 -15.44
N GLU A 166 -5.45 -5.73 -14.25
CA GLU A 166 -4.39 -4.83 -13.75
C GLU A 166 -3.12 -4.92 -14.61
N PHE A 167 -2.81 -6.11 -15.13
CA PHE A 167 -1.68 -6.26 -16.05
C PHE A 167 -1.92 -5.51 -17.38
N LEU A 168 -3.15 -5.54 -17.89
CA LEU A 168 -3.51 -4.75 -19.07
C LEU A 168 -3.52 -3.26 -18.77
N ASP A 169 -3.96 -2.86 -17.59
CA ASP A 169 -3.94 -1.48 -17.13
C ASP A 169 -2.50 -0.94 -17.02
N PHE A 170 -1.62 -1.70 -16.36
CA PHE A 170 -0.19 -1.46 -16.30
C PHE A 170 0.42 -1.23 -17.69
N LEU A 171 0.06 -2.09 -18.67
CA LEU A 171 0.52 -1.97 -20.05
C LEU A 171 -0.08 -0.75 -20.76
N ALA A 172 -1.35 -0.44 -20.53
CA ALA A 172 -2.05 0.68 -21.15
C ALA A 172 -1.48 2.03 -20.71
N GLY A 173 -1.09 2.20 -19.45
CA GLY A 173 -0.53 3.48 -19.03
C GLY A 173 0.89 3.76 -19.55
N PHE A 174 1.59 2.80 -20.16
CA PHE A 174 2.79 3.12 -20.97
C PHE A 174 2.47 4.04 -22.16
N VAL A 175 1.25 3.99 -22.67
CA VAL A 175 0.76 4.89 -23.73
C VAL A 175 -0.12 6.01 -23.19
N GLY A 176 -0.13 6.21 -21.87
CA GLY A 176 -0.93 7.23 -21.20
C GLY A 176 -2.44 6.94 -21.17
N TRP A 177 -2.84 5.69 -21.40
CA TRP A 177 -4.23 5.28 -21.29
C TRP A 177 -4.45 4.55 -19.97
N ASP A 178 -5.40 5.02 -19.17
CA ASP A 178 -5.83 4.39 -17.92
C ASP A 178 -7.29 3.88 -18.08
N PRO A 179 -7.48 2.59 -18.42
CA PRO A 179 -8.79 1.94 -18.44
C PRO A 179 -9.48 1.83 -17.08
N SER A 180 -8.71 1.70 -16.00
CA SER A 180 -9.22 1.43 -14.64
C SER A 180 -9.59 2.71 -13.89
N ALA A 181 -9.09 3.85 -14.36
CA ALA A 181 -9.30 5.19 -13.81
C ALA A 181 -8.85 5.29 -12.34
N ASP A 182 -7.79 4.57 -11.98
CA ASP A 182 -7.21 4.52 -10.64
C ASP A 182 -5.80 5.13 -10.57
N ASP A 183 -5.32 5.73 -11.66
CA ASP A 183 -4.08 6.52 -11.68
C ASP A 183 -4.18 7.76 -10.80
N GLN A 184 -3.08 8.06 -10.12
CA GLN A 184 -2.95 9.32 -9.39
C GLN A 184 -2.60 10.48 -10.32
N HIS A 185 -3.23 11.62 -10.03
CA HIS A 185 -2.94 12.89 -10.68
C HIS A 185 -2.50 13.96 -9.68
N LEU A 186 -1.81 14.99 -10.19
CA LEU A 186 -1.51 16.19 -9.41
C LEU A 186 -2.82 16.90 -9.02
N ASP A 187 -2.99 17.14 -7.73
CA ASP A 187 -3.95 18.14 -7.24
C ASP A 187 -3.27 19.52 -7.27
N TYR A 188 -3.72 20.39 -8.17
CA TYR A 188 -3.16 21.74 -8.35
C TYR A 188 -3.31 22.64 -7.11
N VAL A 189 -4.17 22.27 -6.16
CA VAL A 189 -4.39 23.04 -4.92
C VAL A 189 -3.45 22.58 -3.80
N ALA A 190 -2.92 21.35 -3.87
CA ALA A 190 -2.09 20.76 -2.82
C ALA A 190 -0.59 20.92 -3.14
N THR A 191 0.14 21.67 -2.31
CA THR A 191 1.60 21.73 -2.41
C THR A 191 2.22 20.39 -2.00
N ARG A 192 2.79 19.67 -2.97
CA ARG A 192 3.50 18.39 -2.74
C ARG A 192 5.00 18.64 -2.56
N LEU A 193 5.58 18.05 -1.52
CA LEU A 193 7.00 18.16 -1.21
C LEU A 193 7.66 16.77 -1.05
N PRO A 194 7.86 16.02 -2.16
CA PRO A 194 8.43 14.66 -2.11
C PRO A 194 9.79 14.59 -1.39
N ALA A 195 10.64 15.58 -1.62
CA ALA A 195 11.96 15.64 -0.99
C ALA A 195 11.88 15.84 0.52
N ASP A 196 10.93 16.64 1.00
CA ASP A 196 10.70 16.82 2.43
C ASP A 196 10.12 15.54 3.06
N GLN A 197 9.16 14.89 2.38
CA GLN A 197 8.60 13.60 2.83
C GLN A 197 9.66 12.49 2.90
N PHE A 198 10.54 12.42 1.91
CA PHE A 198 11.70 11.51 1.94
C PHE A 198 12.62 11.84 3.12
N GLY A 199 12.96 13.12 3.30
CA GLY A 199 13.85 13.59 4.36
C GLY A 199 13.34 13.28 5.77
N ARG A 200 12.07 13.58 6.05
CA ARG A 200 11.43 13.24 7.33
C ARG A 200 11.35 11.74 7.54
N GLY A 201 10.98 10.96 6.52
CA GLY A 201 10.81 9.52 6.63
C GLY A 201 12.14 8.85 6.97
N PHE A 202 13.19 9.23 6.25
CA PHE A 202 14.56 8.80 6.50
C PHE A 202 15.06 9.20 7.90
N CYS A 203 14.81 10.45 8.31
CA CYS A 203 15.20 10.91 9.65
C CYS A 203 14.45 10.18 10.77
N ASN A 204 13.16 9.90 10.57
CA ASN A 204 12.33 9.19 11.55
C ASN A 204 12.81 7.75 11.77
N ILE A 205 13.27 7.06 10.72
CA ILE A 205 13.86 5.72 10.81
C ILE A 205 15.25 5.77 11.48
N LEU A 206 16.12 6.69 11.08
CA LEU A 206 17.49 6.72 11.60
C LEU A 206 17.56 7.17 13.06
N PHE A 207 16.73 8.14 13.42
CA PHE A 207 16.84 8.84 14.70
C PHE A 207 15.64 8.55 15.63
N GLY A 208 14.67 7.73 15.21
CA GLY A 208 13.47 7.43 16.01
C GLY A 208 13.79 6.93 17.40
N ILE A 209 14.88 6.16 17.55
CA ILE A 209 15.36 5.61 18.83
C ILE A 209 15.59 6.68 19.89
N PHE A 210 15.89 7.91 19.50
CA PHE A 210 16.09 9.02 20.44
C PHE A 210 14.81 9.49 21.13
N GLU A 211 13.62 9.08 20.67
CA GLU A 211 12.37 9.31 21.40
C GLU A 211 12.42 8.70 22.81
N ILE A 212 13.12 7.57 23.01
CA ILE A 212 13.22 6.92 24.32
C ILE A 212 13.93 7.83 25.34
N PRO A 213 15.21 8.20 25.17
CA PRO A 213 15.89 9.05 26.13
C PRO A 213 15.27 10.45 26.23
N VAL A 214 14.79 11.02 25.12
CA VAL A 214 14.18 12.37 25.13
C VAL A 214 12.90 12.40 25.98
N ASN A 215 12.03 11.38 25.89
CA ASN A 215 10.82 11.35 26.71
C ASN A 215 11.11 11.04 28.17
N ILE A 216 12.12 10.21 28.49
CA ILE A 216 12.56 10.02 29.88
C ILE A 216 13.00 11.37 30.46
N LEU A 217 13.90 12.09 29.79
CA LEU A 217 14.39 13.40 30.26
C LEU A 217 13.25 14.43 30.39
N ARG A 218 12.33 14.47 29.43
CA ARG A 218 11.20 15.40 29.44
C ARG A 218 10.24 15.13 30.60
N VAL A 219 9.90 13.87 30.85
CA VAL A 219 9.00 13.50 31.95
C VAL A 219 9.70 13.64 33.30
N THR A 220 11.00 13.29 33.39
CA THR A 220 11.80 13.55 34.59
C THR A 220 11.81 15.04 34.95
N ALA A 221 12.02 15.92 33.98
CA ALA A 221 12.03 17.37 34.21
C ALA A 221 10.66 17.93 34.64
N ALA A 222 9.56 17.30 34.23
CA ALA A 222 8.20 17.76 34.53
C ALA A 222 7.60 17.16 35.80
N GLU A 223 7.86 15.88 36.08
CA GLU A 223 7.15 15.08 37.09
C GLU A 223 8.11 14.38 38.09
N GLY A 224 9.42 14.41 37.86
CA GLY A 224 10.44 13.80 38.71
C GLY A 224 10.92 12.42 38.22
N ASP A 225 11.93 11.86 38.92
CA ASP A 225 12.70 10.71 38.45
C ASP A 225 11.88 9.42 38.24
N LEU A 226 10.97 9.10 39.18
CA LEU A 226 10.15 7.88 39.11
C LEU A 226 9.11 7.92 37.97
N PRO A 227 8.37 9.01 37.74
CA PRO A 227 7.59 9.20 36.53
C PRO A 227 8.43 9.16 35.25
N GLY A 228 9.62 9.75 35.27
CA GLY A 228 10.54 9.71 34.12
C GLY A 228 10.90 8.29 33.68
N LEU A 229 11.29 7.44 34.64
CA LEU A 229 11.67 6.05 34.37
C LEU A 229 10.47 5.16 33.97
N SER A 230 9.27 5.44 34.47
CA SER A 230 8.07 4.64 34.17
C SER A 230 7.30 5.19 32.97
N LYS A 231 6.63 6.33 33.14
CA LYS A 231 5.82 7.00 32.13
C LYS A 231 6.66 7.53 30.98
N GLY A 232 7.82 8.13 31.26
CA GLY A 232 8.73 8.63 30.22
C GLY A 232 9.26 7.52 29.31
N LEU A 233 9.67 6.39 29.90
CA LEU A 233 10.09 5.21 29.14
C LEU A 233 8.94 4.63 28.29
N GLY A 234 7.76 4.44 28.88
CA GLY A 234 6.59 3.92 28.15
C GLY A 234 6.19 4.81 26.98
N LEU A 235 6.13 6.13 27.18
CA LEU A 235 5.86 7.10 26.12
C LEU A 235 6.95 7.12 25.05
N GLY A 236 8.22 7.04 25.47
CA GLY A 236 9.37 7.01 24.56
C GLY A 236 9.37 5.80 23.65
N VAL A 237 9.11 4.61 24.20
CA VAL A 237 8.97 3.37 23.42
C VAL A 237 7.80 3.47 22.45
N TRP A 238 6.65 3.95 22.89
CA TRP A 238 5.49 4.12 22.02
C TRP A 238 5.77 5.07 20.85
N ARG A 239 6.34 6.24 21.12
CA ARG A 239 6.67 7.22 20.07
C ARG A 239 7.76 6.74 19.12
N PHE A 240 8.75 6.02 19.63
CA PHE A 240 9.75 5.34 18.80
C PHE A 240 9.07 4.41 17.79
N PHE A 241 8.20 3.50 18.24
CA PHE A 241 7.47 2.61 17.34
C PHE A 241 6.64 3.37 16.30
N CYS A 242 5.92 4.43 16.71
CA CYS A 242 5.17 5.25 15.77
C CYS A 242 6.08 5.88 14.70
N ARG A 243 7.25 6.42 15.08
CA ARG A 243 8.18 7.04 14.13
C ARG A 243 8.82 6.04 13.18
N GLU A 244 9.16 4.84 13.62
CA GLU A 244 9.71 3.81 12.74
C GLU A 244 8.68 3.40 11.68
N VAL A 245 7.45 3.10 12.11
CA VAL A 245 6.38 2.69 11.19
C VAL A 245 6.04 3.81 10.22
N VAL A 246 5.80 5.02 10.73
CA VAL A 246 5.49 6.18 9.88
C VAL A 246 6.68 6.56 9.01
N GLY A 247 7.91 6.44 9.51
CA GLY A 247 9.11 6.74 8.74
C GLY A 247 9.27 5.81 7.55
N VAL A 248 8.99 4.51 7.72
CA VAL A 248 8.94 3.56 6.59
C VAL A 248 7.84 3.94 5.62
N VAL A 249 6.65 4.28 6.10
CA VAL A 249 5.53 4.69 5.24
C VAL A 249 5.88 5.96 4.46
N GLU A 250 6.37 7.01 5.11
CA GLU A 250 6.78 8.27 4.47
C GLU A 250 7.96 8.07 3.50
N LEU A 251 8.91 7.19 3.82
CA LEU A 251 10.03 6.86 2.95
C LEU A 251 9.58 6.11 1.70
N VAL A 252 8.58 5.24 1.82
CA VAL A 252 8.09 4.40 0.73
C VAL A 252 7.07 5.17 -0.13
N ALA A 253 6.28 6.02 0.50
CA ALA A 253 5.27 6.89 -0.11
C ALA A 253 5.80 8.28 -0.50
N PHE A 254 7.11 8.52 -0.40
CA PHE A 254 7.70 9.83 -0.68
C PHE A 254 7.37 10.43 -2.06
N PRO A 255 7.16 9.66 -3.15
CA PRO A 255 6.85 10.24 -4.47
C PRO A 255 5.56 11.05 -4.45
N PHE A 256 4.66 10.76 -3.51
CA PHE A 256 3.39 11.46 -3.40
C PHE A 256 3.47 12.84 -2.73
N GLY A 257 4.57 13.13 -2.02
CA GLY A 257 4.79 14.42 -1.36
C GLY A 257 3.74 14.79 -0.31
N TRP A 258 3.27 13.82 0.49
CA TRP A 258 2.27 13.98 1.54
C TRP A 258 2.71 14.93 2.66
N GLN A 259 1.70 15.49 3.32
CA GLN A 259 1.86 16.21 4.58
C GLN A 259 2.34 15.30 5.72
N PRO A 260 3.00 15.87 6.75
CA PRO A 260 3.46 15.15 7.93
C PRO A 260 2.38 14.24 8.55
N ILE A 261 2.67 12.95 8.68
CA ILE A 261 1.78 12.02 9.39
C ILE A 261 1.97 12.17 10.91
N ILE A 262 3.19 12.39 11.37
CA ILE A 262 3.51 12.62 12.78
C ILE A 262 3.95 14.06 12.98
N GLU A 263 3.42 14.70 14.03
CA GLU A 263 3.96 15.94 14.56
C GLU A 263 4.55 15.70 15.95
N PRO A 264 5.74 16.24 16.27
CA PRO A 264 6.59 17.02 15.37
C PRO A 264 7.21 16.15 14.25
N ASP A 265 7.32 16.76 13.08
CA ASP A 265 7.84 16.21 11.81
C ASP A 265 9.17 15.46 11.96
N TYR A 266 10.06 16.03 12.77
CA TYR A 266 11.36 15.51 13.10
C TYR A 266 11.44 15.29 14.62
N ILE A 267 12.31 14.38 15.05
CA ILE A 267 12.56 14.11 16.49
C ILE A 267 13.13 15.34 17.20
N PHE A 268 13.97 16.10 16.48
CA PHE A 268 14.55 17.35 16.95
C PHE A 268 13.95 18.52 16.17
N PRO A 269 12.70 18.93 16.47
CA PRO A 269 12.09 20.04 15.79
C PRO A 269 12.75 21.36 16.20
N ILE A 270 12.84 22.29 15.26
CA ILE A 270 13.25 23.67 15.54
C ILE A 270 12.26 24.30 16.54
N ASN A 271 10.96 24.04 16.35
CA ASN A 271 9.92 24.48 17.27
C ASN A 271 9.56 23.37 18.27
N GLN A 272 9.99 23.53 19.51
CA GLN A 272 9.74 22.56 20.59
C GLN A 272 8.33 22.65 21.18
N ASN A 273 7.51 23.64 20.78
CA ASN A 273 6.16 23.85 21.31
C ASN A 273 5.08 23.00 20.62
N VAL A 274 5.46 22.09 19.72
CA VAL A 274 4.51 21.24 18.99
C VAL A 274 4.12 20.04 19.84
N SER A 275 2.82 19.90 20.09
CA SER A 275 2.27 18.73 20.78
C SER A 275 2.28 17.49 19.88
N TRP A 276 2.67 16.36 20.48
CA TRP A 276 2.68 15.07 19.79
C TRP A 276 1.29 14.70 19.27
N ARG A 277 1.16 14.44 17.98
CA ARG A 277 -0.08 13.95 17.37
C ARG A 277 0.21 13.17 16.09
N VAL A 278 -0.70 12.25 15.77
CA VAL A 278 -0.71 11.51 14.51
C VAL A 278 -1.87 12.04 13.69
N ARG A 279 -1.59 12.53 12.48
CA ARG A 279 -2.55 13.05 11.52
C ARG A 279 -2.87 11.95 10.50
N ARG A 280 -4.09 11.99 9.97
CA ARG A 280 -4.38 11.24 8.75
C ARG A 280 -3.66 11.94 7.60
N PRO A 281 -2.96 11.22 6.72
CA PRO A 281 -2.36 11.85 5.56
C PRO A 281 -3.49 12.36 4.65
N ALA A 282 -3.27 13.49 3.99
CA ALA A 282 -4.25 14.09 3.09
C ALA A 282 -4.09 13.45 1.71
N PHE A 283 -4.81 12.35 1.47
CA PHE A 283 -4.74 11.64 0.19
C PHE A 283 -5.52 12.38 -0.87
N HIS A 284 -6.77 12.75 -0.58
CA HIS A 284 -7.60 13.60 -1.43
C HIS A 284 -8.66 14.28 -0.56
N LYS A 285 -8.86 15.59 -0.71
CA LYS A 285 -10.21 16.14 -0.51
C LYS A 285 -10.87 16.12 -1.88
N GLN A 286 -11.60 15.04 -2.17
CA GLN A 286 -12.61 15.11 -3.24
C GLN A 286 -13.56 16.26 -2.88
N TYR A 287 -13.69 17.24 -3.76
CA TYR A 287 -14.84 18.14 -3.79
C TYR A 287 -15.80 17.66 -4.87
#